data_AF-A0A843LZ42-F1
#
_entry.id   AF-A0A843LZ42-F1
#
_cell.length_a   1.000
_cell.length_b   1.000
_cell.length_c   1.000
_cell.angle_alpha   90.00
_cell.angle_beta   90.00
_cell.angle_gamma   90.00
#
_symmetry.space_group_name_H-M   'P 1'
#
loop_
_entity.id
_entity.type
_entity.pdbx_description
1 polymer ?
#
loop_
_entity_poly.entity_id
_entity_poly.type
_entity_poly.pdbx_seq_one_letter_code
_entity_poly.pdbx_strand_id
1 'polypeptide(L)'
;MQAKRLIFKNSTGDRAYICENSIVVEFGVCRNGISTSDLNGGYKKDFKTAFNHYLSQENIDFLENHSINDYLLRQSEILGIDSDFTTGLLTSAQMENACVVTKHYKNLEVSAITTAGVRVNASRAGDSASYYEENGEFHFDVGTINIIVLTNVSLEPGTLANGLVTATEAKTVALNNL
;
A
#
# COMPACT_ATOMS: atom_id res chain seq x y z
N MET A 1 -24.27 -1.61 3.07
CA MET A 1 -23.26 -1.66 1.99
C MET A 1 -22.42 -0.40 2.14
N GLN A 2 -21.12 -0.51 2.45
CA GLN A 2 -20.26 0.67 2.64
C GLN A 2 -20.22 1.50 1.34
N ALA A 3 -20.23 2.83 1.48
CA ALA A 3 -20.11 3.73 0.34
C ALA A 3 -18.72 3.57 -0.30
N LYS A 4 -18.67 3.20 -1.58
CA LYS A 4 -17.43 3.08 -2.36
C LYS A 4 -17.27 4.29 -3.28
N ARG A 5 -16.14 5.00 -3.19
CA ARG A 5 -15.78 6.08 -4.13
C ARG A 5 -14.71 5.59 -5.09
N LEU A 6 -15.04 5.43 -6.38
CA LEU A 6 -14.06 5.05 -7.42
C LEU A 6 -13.01 6.17 -7.58
N ILE A 7 -11.73 5.82 -7.53
CA ILE A 7 -10.60 6.75 -7.71
C ILE A 7 -9.67 6.36 -8.88
N PHE A 8 -9.77 5.13 -9.39
CA PHE A 8 -8.91 4.62 -10.45
C PHE A 8 -9.60 3.54 -11.26
N LYS A 9 -9.33 3.53 -12.58
CA LYS A 9 -9.63 2.41 -13.47
C LYS A 9 -8.60 2.38 -14.60
N ASN A 10 -8.21 1.19 -15.06
CA ASN A 10 -7.25 1.04 -16.15
C ASN A 10 -7.72 0.12 -17.30
N SER A 11 -6.83 -0.07 -18.28
CA SER A 11 -7.08 -0.83 -19.50
C SER A 11 -7.32 -2.33 -19.25
N THR A 12 -6.71 -2.89 -18.21
CA THR A 12 -6.88 -4.29 -17.78
C THR A 12 -8.12 -4.54 -16.94
N GLY A 13 -8.93 -3.50 -16.68
CA GLY A 13 -10.15 -3.62 -15.89
C GLY A 13 -9.96 -3.53 -14.38
N ASP A 14 -8.76 -3.20 -13.89
CA ASP A 14 -8.53 -2.92 -12.48
C ASP A 14 -9.33 -1.69 -12.06
N ARG A 15 -9.73 -1.67 -10.79
CA ARG A 15 -10.46 -0.55 -10.18
C ARG A 15 -9.92 -0.32 -8.79
N ALA A 16 -9.74 0.93 -8.40
CA ALA A 16 -9.49 1.25 -7.00
C ALA A 16 -10.57 2.17 -6.45
N TYR A 17 -10.94 1.92 -5.19
CA TYR A 17 -11.98 2.64 -4.48
C TYR A 17 -11.46 3.09 -3.13
N ILE A 18 -11.95 4.23 -2.65
CA ILE A 18 -11.92 4.53 -1.23
C ILE A 18 -13.19 3.95 -0.59
N CYS A 19 -12.99 3.12 0.41
CA CYS A 19 -13.98 2.47 1.25
C CYS A 19 -13.67 2.87 2.70
N GLU A 20 -14.32 3.93 3.20
CA GLU A 20 -14.03 4.53 4.51
C GLU A 20 -12.53 4.79 4.70
N ASN A 21 -11.88 4.02 5.57
CA ASN A 21 -10.47 4.14 5.94
C ASN A 21 -9.53 3.30 5.05
N SER A 22 -10.03 2.73 3.95
CA SER A 22 -9.22 1.88 3.06
C SER A 22 -9.26 2.35 1.61
N ILE A 23 -8.13 2.22 0.92
CA ILE A 23 -8.10 2.10 -0.53
C ILE A 23 -8.09 0.61 -0.86
N VAL A 24 -9.08 0.15 -1.63
CA VAL A 24 -9.16 -1.23 -2.11
C VAL A 24 -8.97 -1.22 -3.62
N VAL A 25 -8.02 -2.02 -4.11
CA VAL A 25 -7.77 -2.26 -5.52
C VAL A 25 -8.31 -3.64 -5.87
N GLU A 26 -9.31 -3.69 -6.72
CA GLU A 26 -9.86 -4.90 -7.33
C GLU A 26 -9.17 -5.13 -8.67
N PHE A 27 -8.51 -6.27 -8.85
CA PHE A 27 -7.81 -6.59 -10.09
C PHE A 27 -8.76 -7.18 -11.14
N GLY A 28 -8.73 -6.63 -12.35
CA GLY A 28 -9.58 -7.09 -13.46
C GLY A 28 -9.15 -8.42 -14.07
N VAL A 29 -7.95 -8.87 -13.73
CA VAL A 29 -7.32 -10.10 -14.19
C VAL A 29 -6.61 -10.78 -13.01
N CYS A 30 -6.29 -12.07 -13.15
CA CYS A 30 -5.41 -12.76 -12.21
C CYS A 30 -4.00 -12.13 -12.27
N ARG A 31 -3.52 -11.53 -11.18
CA ARG A 31 -2.26 -10.78 -11.17
C ARG A 31 -1.17 -11.49 -10.39
N ASN A 32 0.00 -11.57 -11.01
CA ASN A 32 1.22 -11.72 -10.25
C ASN A 32 1.69 -10.38 -9.68
N GLY A 33 2.43 -10.42 -8.58
CA GLY A 33 2.91 -9.23 -7.92
C GLY A 33 3.90 -9.54 -6.81
N ILE A 34 4.51 -8.47 -6.28
CA ILE A 34 5.36 -8.52 -5.09
C ILE A 34 4.85 -7.50 -4.08
N SER A 35 4.77 -7.90 -2.81
CA SER A 35 4.30 -7.03 -1.72
C SER A 35 5.21 -7.12 -0.50
N THR A 36 5.31 -6.03 0.25
CA THR A 36 6.02 -5.95 1.54
C THR A 36 5.08 -6.16 2.74
N SER A 37 3.80 -6.45 2.50
CA SER A 37 2.77 -6.75 3.50
C SER A 37 3.07 -8.04 4.27
N ASP A 38 2.61 -8.12 5.52
CA ASP A 38 2.58 -9.40 6.27
C ASP A 38 1.52 -10.35 5.69
N LEU A 39 0.35 -9.81 5.28
CA LEU A 39 -0.68 -10.59 4.59
C LEU A 39 -0.26 -10.88 3.14
N ASN A 40 -0.02 -12.15 2.85
CA ASN A 40 0.41 -12.66 1.54
C ASN A 40 1.57 -11.85 0.92
N GLY A 41 2.56 -11.51 1.74
CA GLY A 41 3.78 -10.85 1.31
C GLY A 41 4.65 -11.67 0.36
N GLY A 42 5.67 -11.00 -0.18
CA GLY A 42 6.58 -11.58 -1.16
C GLY A 42 5.94 -11.70 -2.54
N TYR A 43 6.50 -12.59 -3.37
CA TYR A 43 6.00 -12.84 -4.72
C TYR A 43 4.85 -13.84 -4.72
N LYS A 44 3.75 -13.47 -5.39
CA LYS A 44 2.58 -14.34 -5.64
C LYS A 44 2.14 -14.21 -7.11
N LYS A 45 1.32 -15.16 -7.56
CA LYS A 45 0.88 -15.26 -8.97
C LYS A 45 -0.60 -14.96 -9.19
N ASP A 46 -1.34 -14.80 -8.11
CA ASP A 46 -2.78 -15.00 -8.06
C ASP A 46 -3.52 -13.98 -7.20
N PHE A 47 -2.95 -12.78 -7.04
CA PHE A 47 -3.66 -11.70 -6.37
C PHE A 47 -4.94 -11.34 -7.12
N LYS A 48 -6.02 -11.21 -6.37
CA LYS A 48 -7.33 -10.70 -6.82
C LYS A 48 -7.59 -9.30 -6.30
N THR A 49 -7.12 -8.98 -5.10
CA THR A 49 -7.23 -7.64 -4.55
C THR A 49 -5.96 -7.22 -3.81
N ALA A 50 -5.79 -5.92 -3.64
CA ALA A 50 -4.84 -5.35 -2.69
C ALA A 50 -5.53 -4.22 -1.94
N PHE A 51 -5.13 -3.94 -0.71
CA PHE A 51 -5.64 -2.78 0.01
C PHE A 51 -4.55 -2.03 0.76
N ASN A 52 -4.85 -0.78 1.09
CA ASN A 52 -4.06 0.07 1.96
C ASN A 52 -5.01 0.70 2.98
N HIS A 53 -4.79 0.43 4.26
CA HIS A 53 -5.71 0.77 5.34
C HIS A 53 -5.11 1.78 6.32
N TYR A 54 -5.87 2.83 6.61
CA TYR A 54 -5.50 3.83 7.60
C TYR A 54 -5.68 3.29 9.03
N LEU A 55 -4.62 3.36 9.83
CA LEU A 55 -4.66 3.06 11.26
C LEU A 55 -4.98 4.33 12.05
N SER A 56 -6.11 4.31 12.78
CA SER A 56 -6.35 5.26 13.87
C SER A 56 -5.46 4.95 15.07
N GLN A 57 -5.33 5.90 16.01
CA GLN A 57 -4.62 5.65 17.28
C GLN A 57 -5.20 4.44 18.02
N GLU A 58 -6.53 4.33 18.11
CA GLU A 58 -7.20 3.17 18.72
C GLU A 58 -6.79 1.83 18.08
N ASN A 59 -6.59 1.79 16.75
CA ASN A 59 -6.14 0.59 16.07
C ASN A 59 -4.67 0.27 16.36
N ILE A 60 -3.84 1.30 16.55
CA ILE A 60 -2.43 1.14 16.93
C ILE A 60 -2.35 0.54 18.34
N ASP A 61 -3.10 1.10 19.29
CA ASP A 61 -3.15 0.61 20.67
C ASP A 61 -3.63 -0.85 20.72
N PHE A 62 -4.59 -1.22 19.86
CA PHE A 62 -5.01 -2.62 19.70
C PHE A 62 -3.87 -3.51 19.18
N LEU A 63 -3.10 -3.05 18.20
CA LEU A 63 -2.01 -3.80 17.58
C LEU A 63 -0.80 -4.03 18.50
N GLU A 64 -0.58 -3.21 19.53
CA GLU A 64 0.53 -3.39 20.48
C GLU A 64 0.59 -4.79 21.10
N ASN A 65 -0.57 -5.46 21.21
CA ASN A 65 -0.70 -6.79 21.79
C ASN A 65 -1.22 -7.85 20.82
N HIS A 66 -1.25 -7.56 19.51
CA HIS A 66 -1.81 -8.45 18.49
C HIS A 66 -0.93 -8.54 17.24
N SER A 67 -1.09 -9.63 16.49
CA SER A 67 -0.40 -9.81 15.21
C SER A 67 -0.94 -8.87 14.14
N ILE A 68 -0.03 -8.20 13.41
CA ILE A 68 -0.37 -7.39 12.22
C ILE A 68 -1.09 -8.25 11.18
N ASN A 69 -0.65 -9.49 10.97
CA ASN A 69 -1.30 -10.39 10.01
C ASN A 69 -2.74 -10.71 10.40
N ASP A 70 -3.02 -10.98 11.68
CA ASP A 70 -4.39 -11.26 12.16
C ASP A 70 -5.29 -10.04 11.99
N TYR A 71 -4.75 -8.84 12.21
CA TYR A 71 -5.46 -7.60 11.93
C TYR A 71 -5.79 -7.45 10.44
N LEU A 72 -4.83 -7.70 9.54
CA LEU A 72 -5.05 -7.65 8.09
C LEU A 72 -6.08 -8.69 7.61
N LEU A 73 -6.09 -9.89 8.21
CA LEU A 73 -7.12 -10.90 7.96
C LEU A 73 -8.51 -10.38 8.36
N ARG A 74 -8.66 -9.86 9.57
CA ARG A 74 -9.92 -9.25 10.04
C ARG A 74 -10.37 -8.10 9.15
N GLN A 75 -9.44 -7.27 8.69
CA GLN A 75 -9.78 -6.17 7.78
C GLN A 75 -10.20 -6.66 6.40
N SER A 76 -9.66 -7.77 5.92
CA SER A 76 -10.12 -8.41 4.69
C SER A 76 -11.58 -8.86 4.82
N GLU A 77 -11.97 -9.44 5.96
CA GLU A 77 -13.36 -9.82 6.25
C GLU A 77 -14.30 -8.60 6.27
N ILE A 78 -13.89 -7.52 6.96
CA ILE A 78 -14.67 -6.27 7.05
C ILE A 78 -14.87 -5.64 5.66
N LEU A 79 -13.83 -5.66 4.83
CA LEU A 79 -13.88 -5.17 3.45
C LEU A 79 -14.65 -6.10 2.49
N GLY A 80 -14.98 -7.32 2.94
CA GLY A 80 -15.65 -8.32 2.13
C GLY A 80 -14.78 -8.85 0.97
N ILE A 81 -13.47 -8.95 1.19
CA ILE A 81 -12.49 -9.45 0.21
C ILE A 81 -11.88 -10.76 0.69
N ASP A 82 -11.50 -11.60 -0.28
CA ASP A 82 -10.95 -12.93 -0.04
C ASP A 82 -9.48 -12.84 0.40
N SER A 83 -9.22 -13.11 1.68
CA SER A 83 -7.89 -12.98 2.29
C SER A 83 -6.86 -13.93 1.70
N ASP A 84 -7.25 -15.03 1.07
CA ASP A 84 -6.29 -15.99 0.48
C ASP A 84 -5.61 -15.44 -0.78
N PHE A 85 -6.22 -14.46 -1.43
CA PHE A 85 -5.75 -13.85 -2.69
C PHE A 85 -5.57 -12.34 -2.58
N THR A 86 -5.32 -11.85 -1.36
CA THR A 86 -5.25 -10.42 -1.06
C THR A 86 -3.97 -10.07 -0.33
N THR A 87 -3.41 -8.90 -0.62
CA THR A 87 -2.32 -8.31 0.17
C THR A 87 -2.76 -6.95 0.74
N GLY A 88 -2.24 -6.57 1.91
CA GLY A 88 -2.76 -5.42 2.66
C GLY A 88 -1.66 -4.61 3.33
N LEU A 89 -1.60 -3.32 3.04
CA LEU A 89 -0.69 -2.40 3.71
C LEU A 89 -1.41 -1.60 4.79
N LEU A 90 -0.69 -1.21 5.84
CA LEU A 90 -1.16 -0.31 6.89
C LEU A 90 -0.47 1.05 6.76
N THR A 91 -1.17 2.13 7.08
CA THR A 91 -0.66 3.49 6.90
C THR A 91 -1.21 4.45 7.97
N SER A 92 -0.42 5.43 8.40
CA SER A 92 -0.91 6.60 9.17
C SER A 92 -1.40 7.73 8.26
N ALA A 93 -1.23 7.60 6.93
CA ALA A 93 -1.74 8.56 5.96
C ALA A 93 -3.24 8.33 5.70
N GLN A 94 -4.06 9.37 5.92
CA GLN A 94 -5.48 9.31 5.62
C GLN A 94 -5.74 9.10 4.12
N MET A 95 -6.80 8.37 3.77
CA MET A 95 -7.13 7.99 2.38
C MET A 95 -7.45 9.19 1.48
N GLU A 96 -7.81 10.33 2.05
CA GLU A 96 -7.97 11.59 1.31
C GLU A 96 -6.67 12.13 0.72
N ASN A 97 -5.52 11.74 1.28
CA ASN A 97 -4.19 12.06 0.77
C ASN A 97 -3.73 11.10 -0.33
N ALA A 98 -4.67 10.33 -0.91
CA ALA A 98 -4.38 9.46 -2.04
C ALA A 98 -4.17 10.26 -3.32
N CYS A 99 -3.07 9.98 -4.01
CA CYS A 99 -2.82 10.46 -5.37
C CYS A 99 -2.71 9.28 -6.33
N VAL A 100 -3.36 9.40 -7.48
CA VAL A 100 -3.31 8.41 -8.56
C VAL A 100 -2.72 9.08 -9.80
N VAL A 101 -1.65 8.49 -10.35
CA VAL A 101 -1.02 8.96 -11.58
C VAL A 101 -0.81 7.79 -12.52
N THR A 102 -1.19 7.96 -13.78
CA THR A 102 -0.93 7.00 -14.84
C THR A 102 -0.01 7.62 -15.89
N LYS A 103 0.96 6.84 -16.37
CA LYS A 103 1.87 7.18 -17.46
C LYS A 103 1.90 6.06 -18.49
N HIS A 104 2.16 6.44 -19.74
CA HIS A 104 2.25 5.50 -20.87
C HIS A 104 3.59 5.63 -21.57
N TYR A 105 4.13 4.49 -21.99
CA TYR A 105 5.23 4.42 -22.94
C TYR A 105 4.92 3.34 -23.97
N LYS A 106 4.60 3.76 -25.19
CA LYS A 106 4.03 2.88 -26.23
C LYS A 106 2.80 2.15 -25.67
N ASN A 107 2.79 0.82 -25.68
CA ASN A 107 1.68 0.00 -25.17
C ASN A 107 1.79 -0.30 -23.67
N LEU A 108 2.87 0.11 -22.99
CA LEU A 108 3.03 -0.08 -21.55
C LEU A 108 2.31 1.05 -20.81
N GLU A 109 1.40 0.68 -19.93
CA GLU A 109 0.69 1.56 -19.00
C GLU A 109 1.19 1.25 -17.59
N VAL A 110 1.62 2.28 -16.85
CA VAL A 110 2.03 2.18 -15.45
C VAL A 110 1.23 3.18 -14.64
N SER A 111 0.55 2.70 -13.59
CA SER A 111 -0.22 3.53 -12.66
C SER A 111 0.33 3.39 -11.26
N ALA A 112 0.51 4.51 -10.57
CA ALA A 112 0.89 4.55 -9.17
C ALA A 112 -0.28 5.12 -8.35
N ILE A 113 -0.70 4.38 -7.33
CA ILE A 113 -1.61 4.84 -6.29
C ILE A 113 -0.75 5.02 -5.05
N THR A 114 -0.70 6.25 -4.54
CA THR A 114 0.16 6.61 -3.42
C THR A 114 -0.67 7.21 -2.31
N THR A 115 -0.37 6.87 -1.06
CA THR A 115 -0.85 7.61 0.11
C THR A 115 0.37 8.11 0.86
N ALA A 116 0.38 9.39 1.21
CA ALA A 116 1.53 10.02 1.83
C ALA A 116 1.11 10.95 2.97
N GLY A 117 1.62 10.68 4.19
CA GLY A 117 1.44 11.49 5.38
C GLY A 117 2.71 12.25 5.73
N VAL A 118 3.15 13.19 4.88
CA VAL A 118 4.51 13.78 4.95
C VAL A 118 4.73 14.83 6.05
N ARG A 119 3.70 15.19 6.84
CA ARG A 119 3.76 16.37 7.72
C ARG A 119 4.67 16.24 8.93
N VAL A 120 5.10 15.03 9.30
CA VAL A 120 5.91 14.83 10.53
C VAL A 120 7.15 13.96 10.33
N ASN A 121 7.14 12.93 9.46
CA ASN A 121 8.36 12.17 9.06
C ASN A 121 8.02 11.05 8.07
N ALA A 122 7.81 11.38 6.80
CA ALA A 122 7.89 10.36 5.77
C ALA A 122 9.38 10.11 5.47
N SER A 123 9.92 8.99 5.95
CA SER A 123 11.36 8.75 5.90
C SER A 123 11.83 8.11 4.59
N ARG A 124 13.06 8.44 4.22
CA ARG A 124 13.86 7.74 3.21
C ARG A 124 15.10 7.10 3.85
N ALA A 125 15.76 6.23 3.10
CA ALA A 125 17.05 5.69 3.52
C ALA A 125 18.06 6.84 3.70
N GLY A 126 18.75 6.85 4.84
CA GLY A 126 19.74 7.88 5.20
C GLY A 126 19.23 8.99 6.13
N ASP A 127 17.92 9.06 6.40
CA ASP A 127 17.39 9.99 7.41
C ASP A 127 17.79 9.55 8.84
N SER A 128 17.80 10.50 9.78
CA SER A 128 17.98 10.19 11.20
C SER A 128 16.87 9.28 11.72
N ALA A 129 17.18 8.48 12.75
CA ALA A 129 16.19 7.61 13.37
C ALA A 129 15.02 8.44 13.93
N SER A 130 13.80 8.06 13.55
CA SER A 130 12.53 8.69 13.96
C SER A 130 11.63 7.76 14.77
N TYR A 131 12.16 6.60 15.15
CA TYR A 131 11.56 5.59 16.01
C TYR A 131 12.54 5.30 17.14
N TYR A 132 12.07 5.38 18.38
CA TYR A 132 12.81 4.96 19.56
C TYR A 132 11.88 4.23 20.51
N GLU A 133 12.31 3.07 20.96
CA GLU A 133 11.62 2.24 21.95
C GLU A 133 12.57 1.99 23.12
N GLU A 134 12.14 2.36 24.32
CA GLU A 134 12.88 2.11 25.56
C GLU A 134 11.90 1.72 26.67
N ASN A 135 12.11 0.55 27.29
CA ASN A 135 11.28 0.03 28.39
C ASN A 135 9.77 -0.07 28.08
N GLY A 136 9.41 -0.28 26.81
CA GLY A 136 8.01 -0.31 26.37
C GLY A 136 7.37 1.08 26.24
N GLU A 137 8.12 2.16 26.43
CA GLU A 137 7.72 3.49 25.99
C GLU A 137 8.17 3.71 24.56
N PHE A 138 7.26 4.28 23.79
CA PHE A 138 7.40 4.41 22.37
C PHE A 138 7.36 5.88 21.95
N HIS A 139 8.41 6.32 21.25
CA HIS A 139 8.49 7.65 20.69
C HIS A 139 8.48 7.57 19.17
N PHE A 140 7.39 8.03 18.58
CA PHE A 140 7.20 8.01 17.14
C PHE A 140 6.76 9.39 16.64
N ASP A 141 7.60 10.04 15.84
CA ASP A 141 7.16 11.04 14.86
C ASP A 141 7.22 10.33 13.52
N VAL A 142 6.08 9.83 13.00
CA VAL A 142 6.08 9.05 11.74
C VAL A 142 4.95 9.45 10.80
N GLY A 143 5.35 9.74 9.57
CA GLY A 143 4.51 9.73 8.40
C GLY A 143 4.73 8.46 7.60
N THR A 144 3.67 7.90 7.02
CA THR A 144 3.81 6.75 6.12
C THR A 144 3.66 7.17 4.67
N ILE A 145 4.41 6.49 3.79
CA ILE A 145 4.19 6.51 2.35
C ILE A 145 4.04 5.08 1.86
N ASN A 146 2.85 4.74 1.41
CA ASN A 146 2.58 3.47 0.73
C ASN A 146 2.32 3.73 -0.75
N ILE A 147 2.86 2.85 -1.59
CA ILE A 147 2.83 2.95 -3.05
C ILE A 147 2.32 1.60 -3.59
N ILE A 148 1.26 1.64 -4.38
CA ILE A 148 0.78 0.51 -5.17
C ILE A 148 1.04 0.83 -6.63
N VAL A 149 1.90 0.05 -7.29
CA VAL A 149 2.22 0.20 -8.72
C VAL A 149 1.53 -0.90 -9.51
N LEU A 150 0.79 -0.50 -10.54
CA LEU A 150 0.04 -1.39 -11.43
C LEU A 150 0.57 -1.23 -12.85
N THR A 151 0.69 -2.34 -13.56
CA THR A 151 1.02 -2.33 -14.99
C THR A 151 -0.01 -3.12 -15.79
N ASN A 152 -0.19 -2.80 -17.07
CA ASN A 152 -1.09 -3.53 -17.95
C ASN A 152 -0.46 -4.82 -18.53
N VAL A 153 0.73 -5.22 -18.06
CA VAL A 153 1.45 -6.41 -18.51
C VAL A 153 1.80 -7.31 -17.33
N SER A 154 2.02 -8.60 -17.60
CA SER A 154 2.61 -9.51 -16.61
C SER A 154 4.12 -9.35 -16.62
N LEU A 155 4.71 -9.12 -15.45
CA LEU A 155 6.15 -8.94 -15.30
C LEU A 155 6.77 -10.18 -14.67
N GLU A 156 7.91 -10.64 -15.19
CA GLU A 156 8.67 -11.74 -14.59
C GLU A 156 9.12 -11.38 -13.16
N PRO A 157 9.35 -12.37 -12.26
CA PRO A 157 9.71 -12.12 -10.87
C PRO A 157 10.90 -11.16 -10.69
N GLY A 158 11.96 -11.30 -11.51
CA GLY A 158 13.09 -10.38 -11.48
C GLY A 158 12.74 -8.95 -11.88
N THR A 159 11.81 -8.78 -12.84
CA THR A 159 11.32 -7.47 -13.27
C THR A 159 10.44 -6.83 -12.20
N LEU A 160 9.62 -7.61 -11.49
CA LEU A 160 8.86 -7.11 -10.33
C LEU A 160 9.79 -6.63 -9.22
N ALA A 161 10.85 -7.39 -8.90
CA ALA A 161 11.84 -6.98 -7.90
C ALA A 161 12.54 -5.68 -8.30
N ASN A 162 12.99 -5.56 -9.56
CA ASN A 162 13.56 -4.31 -10.07
C ASN A 162 12.55 -3.15 -10.02
N GLY A 163 11.27 -3.41 -10.30
CA GLY A 163 10.20 -2.42 -10.18
C GLY A 163 10.01 -1.92 -8.75
N LEU A 164 10.06 -2.82 -7.76
CA LEU A 164 9.99 -2.47 -6.34
C LEU A 164 11.17 -1.60 -5.91
N VAL A 165 12.39 -1.93 -6.34
CA VAL A 165 13.59 -1.11 -6.11
C VAL A 165 13.45 0.27 -6.75
N THR A 166 13.04 0.33 -8.02
CA THR A 166 12.83 1.59 -8.76
C THR A 166 11.79 2.48 -8.07
N ALA A 167 10.68 1.91 -7.62
CA ALA A 167 9.65 2.65 -6.88
C ALA A 167 10.20 3.21 -5.55
N THR A 168 11.07 2.46 -4.88
CA THR A 168 11.73 2.89 -3.63
C THR A 168 12.74 4.01 -3.86
N GLU A 169 13.53 3.94 -4.93
CA GLU A 169 14.45 5.02 -5.35
C GLU A 169 13.67 6.28 -5.73
N ALA A 170 12.57 6.14 -6.48
CA ALA A 170 11.70 7.25 -6.83
C ALA A 170 11.10 7.93 -5.60
N LYS A 171 10.65 7.16 -4.59
CA LYS A 171 10.20 7.68 -3.29
C LYS A 171 11.29 8.51 -2.61
N THR A 172 12.51 7.97 -2.57
CA THR A 172 13.69 8.62 -1.98
C THR A 172 13.99 9.96 -2.65
N VAL A 173 13.96 10.01 -3.99
CA VAL A 173 14.18 11.25 -4.75
C VAL A 173 13.05 12.25 -4.50
N ALA A 174 11.80 11.80 -4.49
CA ALA A 174 10.66 12.67 -4.22
C ALA A 174 10.78 13.35 -2.84
N LEU A 175 11.16 12.59 -1.81
CA LEU A 175 11.36 13.12 -0.45
C LEU A 175 12.56 14.07 -0.35
N ASN A 176 13.65 13.81 -1.07
CA ASN A 176 14.82 14.69 -1.06
C ASN A 176 14.57 16.07 -1.67
N ASN A 177 13.54 16.19 -2.51
CA ASN A 177 13.21 17.41 -3.25
C ASN A 177 12.03 18.18 -2.63
N LEU A 178 11.59 17.80 -1.42
CA LEU A 178 10.63 18.56 -0.62
C LEU A 178 11.34 19.69 0.14
#